data_AF-A0A7X7MG58-F1
#
_entry.id   AF-A0A7X7MG58-F1
#
_cell.length_a   1.000
_cell.length_b   1.000
_cell.length_c   1.000
_cell.angle_alpha   90.00
_cell.angle_beta   90.00
_cell.angle_gamma   90.00
#
_symmetry.space_group_name_H-M   'P 1'
#
loop_
_entity.id
_entity.type
_entity.pdbx_description
1 polymer ?
#
loop_
_entity_poly.entity_id
_entity_poly.type
_entity_poly.pdbx_seq_one_letter_code
_entity_poly.pdbx_strand_id
1 'polypeptide(L)'
;PDRGQLLVLLYLGVVASGLCFWLWNTGARRVRHAGTLAVMNNAKIPLGMALSLLLFGEPADPWRLSLAGVALLAGVLLCEWPAARAAAAT
;
A
#
# COMPACT_ATOMS: atom_id res chain seq x y z
N PRO A 1 -20.43 -18.65 19.18
CA PRO A 1 -19.13 -18.00 18.90
C PRO A 1 -18.27 -17.98 20.16
N ASP A 2 -16.99 -18.33 20.04
CA ASP A 2 -16.06 -18.16 21.16
C ASP A 2 -15.75 -16.66 21.38
N ARG A 3 -15.29 -16.30 22.58
CA ARG A 3 -14.99 -14.89 22.92
C ARG A 3 -13.88 -14.31 22.03
N GLY A 4 -12.93 -15.14 21.59
CA GLY A 4 -11.87 -14.74 20.67
C GLY A 4 -12.40 -14.41 19.27
N GLN A 5 -13.30 -15.22 18.72
CA GLN A 5 -14.01 -14.91 17.46
C GLN A 5 -14.74 -13.56 17.54
N LEU A 6 -15.40 -13.28 18.66
CA LEU A 6 -16.09 -11.99 18.83
C LEU A 6 -15.10 -10.82 18.84
N LEU A 7 -13.95 -10.97 19.51
CA LEU A 7 -12.89 -9.96 19.52
C LEU A 7 -12.27 -9.75 18.12
N VAL A 8 -12.07 -10.83 17.36
CA VAL A 8 -11.57 -10.76 15.97
C VAL A 8 -12.58 -10.01 15.09
N LEU A 9 -13.88 -10.30 15.19
CA LEU A 9 -14.92 -9.58 14.45
C LEU A 9 -14.96 -8.10 14.83
N LEU A 10 -14.82 -7.77 16.12
CA LEU A 10 -14.73 -6.39 16.61
C LEU A 10 -13.53 -5.66 16.00
N TYR A 11 -12.35 -6.30 15.99
CA TYR A 11 -11.15 -5.74 15.39
C TYR A 11 -11.30 -5.53 13.87
N LEU A 12 -11.78 -6.56 13.16
CA LEU A 12 -11.97 -6.50 11.71
C LEU A 12 -13.01 -5.44 11.31
N GLY A 13 -14.09 -5.32 12.07
CA GLY A 13 -15.15 -4.35 11.84
C GLY A 13 -14.73 -2.91 12.15
N VAL A 14 -14.26 -2.66 13.38
CA VAL A 14 -13.98 -1.29 13.85
C VAL A 14 -12.66 -0.76 13.30
N VAL A 15 -11.58 -1.54 13.42
CA VAL A 15 -10.23 -1.07 13.09
C VAL A 15 -9.94 -1.29 11.61
N ALA A 16 -9.92 -2.56 11.18
CA ALA A 16 -9.47 -2.90 9.83
C ALA A 16 -10.41 -2.36 8.75
N SER A 17 -11.72 -2.33 9.01
CA SER A 17 -12.72 -1.80 8.06
C SER A 17 -13.06 -0.36 8.38
N GLY A 18 -13.66 -0.07 9.55
CA GLY A 18 -14.14 1.27 9.89
C GLY A 18 -13.08 2.36 9.82
N LEU A 19 -12.04 2.24 10.65
CA LEU A 19 -11.00 3.25 10.77
C LEU A 19 -10.15 3.35 9.51
N CYS A 20 -9.64 2.23 8.98
CA CYS A 20 -8.78 2.26 7.80
C CYS A 20 -9.50 2.77 6.55
N PHE A 21 -10.75 2.39 6.30
CA PHE A 21 -11.50 2.93 5.16
C PHE A 21 -11.82 4.41 5.34
N TRP A 22 -12.12 4.86 6.55
CA TRP A 22 -12.34 6.27 6.82
C TRP A 22 -11.07 7.10 6.58
N LEU A 23 -9.92 6.63 7.06
CA LEU A 23 -8.61 7.27 6.81
C LEU A 23 -8.28 7.30 5.32
N TRP A 24 -8.46 6.18 4.62
CA TRP A 24 -8.22 6.09 3.17
C TRP A 24 -9.10 7.07 2.38
N ASN A 25 -10.41 7.08 2.62
CA ASN A 25 -11.34 7.98 1.92
C ASN A 25 -11.05 9.45 2.25
N THR A 26 -10.68 9.75 3.49
CA THR A 26 -10.30 11.12 3.88
C THR A 26 -9.03 11.56 3.16
N GLY A 27 -8.03 10.69 3.04
CA GLY A 27 -6.82 10.94 2.25
C GLY A 27 -7.13 11.10 0.77
N ALA A 28 -7.96 10.22 0.21
CA ALA A 28 -8.33 10.24 -1.20
C ALA A 28 -8.99 11.56 -1.63
N ARG A 29 -9.81 12.14 -0.75
CA ARG A 29 -10.44 13.46 -0.97
C ARG A 29 -9.46 14.64 -0.95
N ARG A 30 -8.27 14.49 -0.35
CA ARG A 30 -7.25 15.55 -0.26
C ARG A 30 -6.29 15.56 -1.44
N VAL A 31 -6.22 14.47 -2.20
CA VAL A 31 -5.31 14.31 -3.34
C VAL A 31 -6.00 14.79 -4.61
N ARG A 32 -5.35 15.71 -5.35
CA ARG A 32 -5.93 16.30 -6.58
C ARG A 32 -5.69 15.46 -7.83
N HIS A 33 -4.64 14.63 -7.84
CA HIS A 33 -4.24 13.84 -9.01
C HIS A 33 -4.61 12.37 -8.83
N ALA A 34 -5.38 11.82 -9.77
CA ALA A 34 -5.76 10.42 -9.78
C ALA A 34 -4.54 9.48 -9.82
N GLY A 35 -3.45 9.90 -10.49
CA GLY A 35 -2.19 9.15 -10.55
C GLY A 35 -1.57 8.90 -9.17
N THR A 36 -1.57 9.91 -8.29
CA THR A 36 -1.07 9.75 -6.92
C THR A 36 -1.88 8.73 -6.12
N LEU A 37 -3.21 8.64 -6.33
CA LEU A 37 -4.05 7.62 -5.70
C LEU A 37 -3.76 6.21 -6.22
N ALA A 38 -3.53 6.08 -7.53
CA ALA A 38 -3.16 4.81 -8.14
C ALA A 38 -1.81 4.29 -7.59
N VAL A 39 -0.84 5.18 -7.39
CA VAL A 39 0.47 4.81 -6.81
C VAL A 39 0.32 4.41 -5.34
N MET A 40 -0.44 5.18 -4.55
CA MET A 40 -0.68 4.86 -3.13
C MET A 40 -1.45 3.55 -2.94
N ASN A 41 -2.33 3.18 -3.88
CA ASN A 41 -3.02 1.88 -3.82
C ASN A 41 -2.03 0.71 -3.97
N ASN A 42 -1.06 0.83 -4.88
CA ASN A 42 -0.01 -0.16 -5.08
C ASN A 42 1.01 -0.20 -3.93
N ALA A 43 1.18 0.91 -3.20
CA ALA A 43 2.09 0.99 -2.05
C ALA A 43 1.69 0.08 -0.87
N LYS A 44 0.45 -0.42 -0.80
CA LYS A 44 0.04 -1.32 0.29
C LYS A 44 0.87 -2.62 0.32
N ILE A 45 1.27 -3.12 -0.84
CA ILE A 45 1.98 -4.40 -0.99
C ILE A 45 3.38 -4.32 -0.34
N PRO A 46 4.25 -3.36 -0.71
CA PRO A 46 5.55 -3.23 -0.06
C PRO A 46 5.44 -2.87 1.42
N LEU A 47 4.41 -2.10 1.83
CA LEU A 47 4.19 -1.80 3.25
C LEU A 47 3.87 -3.07 4.04
N GLY A 48 2.98 -3.92 3.53
CA GLY A 48 2.66 -5.22 4.15
C GLY A 48 3.88 -6.12 4.23
N MET A 49 4.72 -6.14 3.19
CA MET A 49 5.97 -6.89 3.20
C MET A 49 6.95 -6.35 4.25
N ALA A 50 7.12 -5.04 4.34
CA ALA A 50 7.97 -4.42 5.37
C ALA A 50 7.50 -4.77 6.78
N LEU A 51 6.20 -4.71 7.05
CA LEU A 51 5.64 -5.13 8.35
C LEU A 51 5.88 -6.61 8.62
N SER A 52 5.72 -7.48 7.61
CA SER A 52 6.01 -8.91 7.73
C SER A 52 7.46 -9.18 8.13
N LEU A 53 8.41 -8.50 7.50
CA LEU A 53 9.84 -8.69 7.76
C LEU A 53 10.27 -8.05 9.07
N LEU A 54 9.78 -6.84 9.37
CA LEU A 54 10.24 -6.06 10.53
C LEU A 54 9.55 -6.46 11.84
N LEU A 55 8.24 -6.77 11.81
CA LEU A 55 7.48 -7.08 13.02
C LEU A 55 7.41 -8.57 13.32
N PHE A 56 7.32 -9.40 12.28
CA PHE A 56 7.17 -10.86 12.43
C PHE A 56 8.48 -11.61 12.18
N GLY A 57 9.54 -10.93 11.71
CA GLY A 57 10.85 -11.55 11.50
C GLY A 57 10.85 -12.64 10.44
N GLU A 58 9.90 -12.58 9.49
CA GLU A 58 9.76 -13.60 8.45
C GLU A 58 11.03 -13.70 7.59
N PRO A 59 11.52 -14.91 7.28
CA PRO A 59 12.70 -15.08 6.44
C PRO A 59 12.38 -14.63 5.01
N ALA A 60 13.10 -13.61 4.54
CA ALA A 60 13.08 -13.21 3.13
C ALA A 60 14.38 -13.61 2.45
N ASP A 61 14.23 -14.22 1.27
CA ASP A 61 15.31 -14.34 0.31
C ASP A 61 15.64 -12.94 -0.24
N PRO A 62 16.85 -12.40 0.02
CA PRO A 62 17.24 -11.06 -0.43
C PRO A 62 17.19 -10.90 -1.94
N TRP A 63 17.45 -11.98 -2.71
CA TRP A 63 17.39 -11.97 -4.17
C TRP A 63 15.96 -11.81 -4.67
N ARG A 64 15.02 -12.60 -4.14
CA ARG A 64 13.61 -12.49 -4.51
C ARG A 64 13.01 -11.16 -4.09
N LEU A 65 13.39 -10.65 -2.91
CA LEU A 65 12.94 -9.36 -2.41
C LEU A 65 13.45 -8.20 -3.27
N SER A 66 14.74 -8.22 -3.63
CA SER A 66 15.33 -7.18 -4.48
C SER A 66 14.77 -7.22 -5.91
N LEU A 67 14.60 -8.40 -6.50
CA LEU A 67 13.99 -8.55 -7.82
C LEU A 67 12.54 -8.03 -7.84
N ALA A 68 11.73 -8.39 -6.83
CA ALA A 68 10.37 -7.88 -6.69
C ALA A 68 10.33 -6.37 -6.47
N GLY A 69 11.24 -5.83 -5.65
CA GLY A 69 11.38 -4.39 -5.41
C GLY A 69 11.74 -3.62 -6.67
N VAL A 70 12.69 -4.13 -7.46
CA VAL A 70 13.08 -3.55 -8.75
C VAL A 70 11.93 -3.59 -9.74
N ALA A 71 11.21 -4.71 -9.85
CA ALA A 71 10.06 -4.82 -10.74
C ALA A 71 8.93 -3.84 -10.35
N LEU A 72 8.67 -3.67 -9.05
CA LEU A 72 7.70 -2.72 -8.54
C LEU A 72 8.12 -1.27 -8.84
N LEU A 73 9.38 -0.91 -8.57
CA LEU A 73 9.94 0.40 -8.88
C LEU A 73 9.89 0.70 -10.38
N ALA A 74 10.25 -0.26 -11.23
CA ALA A 74 10.18 -0.12 -12.68
C ALA A 74 8.73 0.11 -13.14
N GLY A 75 7.76 -0.62 -12.59
CA GLY A 75 6.34 -0.42 -12.87
C GLY A 75 5.86 0.99 -12.49
N VAL A 76 6.24 1.50 -11.32
CA VAL A 76 5.92 2.87 -10.89
C VAL A 76 6.55 3.90 -11.82
N LEU A 77 7.85 3.77 -12.10
CA LEU A 77 8.58 4.70 -12.97
C LEU A 77 8.00 4.73 -14.38
N LEU A 78 7.70 3.58 -14.98
CA LEU A 78 7.07 3.51 -16.30
C LEU A 78 5.69 4.19 -16.33
N CYS A 79 4.93 4.07 -15.24
CA CYS A 79 3.59 4.66 -15.13
C CYS A 79 3.65 6.18 -14.92
N GLU A 80 4.60 6.69 -14.15
CA GLU A 80 4.76 8.12 -13.87
C GLU A 80 5.56 8.87 -14.95
N TRP A 81 6.40 8.19 -15.72
CA TRP A 81 7.26 8.80 -16.75
C TRP A 81 6.51 9.67 -17.77
N PRO A 82 5.36 9.26 -18.34
CA PRO A 82 4.60 10.12 -19.25
C PRO A 82 4.03 11.37 -18.56
N ALA A 83 3.59 11.24 -17.30
CA ALA A 83 3.04 12.35 -16.53
C ALA A 83 4.12 13.38 -16.15
N ALA A 84 5.30 12.92 -15.73
CA ALA A 84 6.43 13.78 -15.42
C ALA A 84 6.95 14.52 -16.67
N ARG A 85 6.97 13.86 -17.84
CA ARG A 85 7.36 14.49 -19.11
C ARG A 85 6.36 15.53 -19.60
N ALA A 86 5.06 15.30 -19.41
CA ALA A 86 4.03 16.26 -19.79
C ALA A 86 4.10 17.54 -18.94
N ALA A 87 4.41 17.42 -17.64
CA ALA A 87 4.58 18.56 -16.73
C ALA A 87 5.87 19.36 -16.99
N ALA A 88 6.91 18.76 -17.56
CA ALA A 88 8.17 19.43 -17.90
C ALA A 88 8.13 20.19 -19.25
N ALA A 89 7.07 20.01 -20.04
CA ALA A 89 6.87 20.62 -21.36
C ALA A 89 5.93 21.84 -21.34
N THR A 90 5.42 22.23 -20.17
CA THR A 90 4.60 23.43 -19.91
C THR A 90 5.40 24.44 -19.11
#